data_AF-A0A1H1Q4Z4-F1
#
_entry.id   AF-A0A1H1Q4Z4-F1
#
_cell.length_a   1.000
_cell.length_b   1.000
_cell.length_c   1.000
_cell.angle_alpha   90.00
_cell.angle_beta   90.00
_cell.angle_gamma   90.00
#
_symmetry.space_group_name_H-M   'P 1'
#
loop_
_entity.id
_entity.type
_entity.pdbx_description
1 polymer ?
#
loop_
_entity_poly.entity_id
_entity_poly.type
_entity_poly.pdbx_seq_one_letter_code
_entity_poly.pdbx_strand_id
1 'polypeptide(L)'
;MAKALVTKQELALIALQEIRRFPGSEHVTTVEVEHQIDKVLQTNWTLHVFTGEGANMARIQFAINTTRKRLRHRYDLRPES
;
A
#
# COMPACT_ATOMS: atom_id res chain seq x y z
N MET A 1 19.55 -1.76 -5.61
CA MET A 1 18.79 -1.23 -6.77
C MET A 1 18.10 0.05 -6.33
N ALA A 2 18.05 1.07 -7.18
CA ALA A 2 17.25 2.26 -6.93
C ALA A 2 15.76 1.92 -6.97
N LYS A 3 14.94 2.58 -6.14
CA LYS A 3 13.48 2.42 -6.19
C LYS A 3 12.91 3.10 -7.43
N ALA A 4 11.87 2.52 -8.01
CA ALA A 4 11.13 3.14 -9.11
C ALA A 4 10.26 4.28 -8.58
N LEU A 5 10.18 5.38 -9.34
CA LEU A 5 9.34 6.53 -9.01
C LEU A 5 7.97 6.41 -9.66
N VAL A 6 6.93 6.36 -8.83
CA VAL A 6 5.53 6.19 -9.25
C VAL A 6 4.66 7.35 -8.76
N THR A 7 3.51 7.54 -9.37
CA THR A 7 2.48 8.46 -8.86
C THR A 7 1.72 7.84 -7.69
N LYS A 8 0.99 8.67 -6.92
CA LYS A 8 0.08 8.19 -5.87
C LYS A 8 -0.92 7.17 -6.40
N GLN A 9 -1.51 7.44 -7.57
CA GLN A 9 -2.53 6.61 -8.21
C GLN A 9 -1.94 5.26 -8.66
N GLU A 10 -0.75 5.26 -9.25
CA GLU A 10 -0.05 4.03 -9.63
C GLU A 10 0.23 3.17 -8.40
N LEU A 11 0.78 3.76 -7.33
CA LEU A 11 1.09 3.04 -6.11
C LEU A 11 -0.16 2.49 -5.41
N ALA A 12 -1.26 3.27 -5.40
CA ALA A 12 -2.56 2.85 -4.87
C ALA A 12 -3.10 1.62 -5.60
N LEU A 13 -3.07 1.64 -6.94
CA LEU A 13 -3.52 0.52 -7.77
C LEU A 13 -2.66 -0.73 -7.56
N ILE A 14 -1.33 -0.58 -7.53
CA ILE A 14 -0.41 -1.68 -7.24
C ILE A 14 -0.69 -2.27 -5.86
N ALA A 15 -0.84 -1.42 -4.83
CA ALA A 15 -1.11 -1.85 -3.48
C ALA A 15 -2.45 -2.60 -3.36
N LEU A 16 -3.52 -2.06 -3.98
CA LEU A 16 -4.83 -2.72 -4.00
C LEU A 16 -4.77 -4.09 -4.65
N GLN A 17 -4.08 -4.20 -5.80
CA GLN A 17 -3.92 -5.48 -6.50
C GLN A 17 -3.11 -6.49 -5.67
N GLU A 18 -2.02 -6.07 -5.03
CA GLU A 18 -1.22 -6.95 -4.18
C GLU A 18 -1.99 -7.41 -2.94
N ILE A 19 -2.74 -6.52 -2.28
CA ILE A 19 -3.56 -6.85 -1.10
C ILE A 19 -4.68 -7.84 -1.47
N ARG A 20 -5.37 -7.63 -2.59
CA ARG A 20 -6.46 -8.52 -3.02
C ARG A 20 -6.01 -9.91 -3.46
N ARG A 21 -4.70 -10.17 -3.63
CA ARG A 21 -4.17 -11.52 -3.86
C ARG A 21 -4.16 -12.39 -2.59
N PHE A 22 -4.33 -11.80 -1.40
CA PHE A 22 -4.38 -12.55 -0.15
C PHE A 22 -5.80 -13.07 0.12
N PRO A 23 -5.98 -14.36 0.43
CA PRO A 23 -7.29 -14.93 0.75
C PRO A 23 -7.97 -14.21 1.94
N GLY A 24 -9.23 -13.81 1.79
CA GLY A 24 -9.95 -13.07 2.83
C GLY A 24 -9.76 -11.56 2.79
N SER A 25 -9.14 -11.02 1.73
CA SER A 25 -8.95 -9.58 1.50
C SER A 25 -9.89 -9.02 0.42
N GLU A 26 -10.92 -9.77 0.05
CA GLU A 26 -11.93 -9.38 -0.96
C GLU A 26 -12.72 -8.14 -0.52
N HIS A 27 -12.83 -7.94 0.80
CA HIS A 27 -13.50 -6.81 1.43
C HIS A 27 -12.72 -5.49 1.35
N VAL A 28 -11.46 -5.50 0.89
CA VAL A 28 -10.68 -4.28 0.69
C VAL A 28 -11.21 -3.54 -0.54
N THR A 29 -11.81 -2.38 -0.32
CA THR A 29 -12.52 -1.61 -1.36
C THR A 29 -11.57 -0.66 -2.08
N THR A 30 -10.79 0.09 -1.31
CA THR A 30 -9.97 1.19 -1.80
C THR A 30 -8.64 1.25 -1.05
N VAL A 31 -7.59 1.66 -1.75
CA VAL A 31 -6.32 2.08 -1.15
C VAL A 31 -6.05 3.51 -1.59
N GLU A 32 -5.72 4.37 -0.63
CA GLU A 32 -5.26 5.73 -0.86
C GLU A 32 -3.80 5.87 -0.42
N VAL A 33 -3.10 6.82 -1.04
CA VAL A 33 -1.67 7.04 -0.83
C VAL A 33 -1.42 8.52 -0.63
N GLU A 34 -0.75 8.85 0.47
CA GLU A 34 -0.33 10.21 0.79
C GLU A 34 1.18 10.36 0.77
N HIS A 35 1.66 11.58 0.49
CA HIS A 35 3.07 11.92 0.66
C HIS A 35 3.37 12.09 2.14
N GLN A 36 4.09 11.14 2.72
CA GLN A 36 4.50 11.19 4.10
C GLN A 36 5.86 10.50 4.25
N ILE A 37 6.84 11.21 4.80
CA ILE A 37 8.15 10.63 5.07
C ILE A 37 8.04 9.72 6.29
N ASP A 38 8.13 8.40 6.05
CA ASP A 38 8.28 7.40 7.09
C ASP A 38 9.76 7.01 7.20
N LYS A 39 10.41 7.48 8.27
CA LYS A 39 11.83 7.21 8.53
C LYS A 39 12.10 5.75 8.92
N VAL A 40 11.11 5.07 9.50
CA VAL A 40 11.24 3.66 9.94
C VAL A 40 11.14 2.74 8.74
N LEU A 41 10.22 3.03 7.82
CA LEU A 41 10.03 2.26 6.59
C LEU A 41 10.90 2.72 5.44
N GLN A 42 11.56 3.88 5.60
CA GLN A 42 12.39 4.53 4.59
C GLN A 42 11.59 4.79 3.30
N THR A 43 10.36 5.30 3.42
CA THR A 43 9.48 5.65 2.30
C THR A 43 9.10 7.13 2.37
N ASN A 44 8.72 7.72 1.24
CA ASN A 44 8.11 9.05 1.18
C ASN A 44 6.58 8.99 1.01
N TRP A 45 5.98 7.87 1.40
CA TRP A 45 4.56 7.62 1.32
C TRP A 45 4.03 6.77 2.48
N THR A 46 2.72 6.90 2.70
CA THR A 46 1.91 6.03 3.57
C THR A 46 0.73 5.44 2.79
N LEU A 47 0.19 4.30 3.25
CA LEU A 47 -1.00 3.66 2.67
C LEU A 47 -2.17 3.76 3.64
N HIS A 48 -3.31 4.21 3.13
CA HIS A 48 -4.61 4.14 3.82
C HIS A 48 -5.45 3.09 3.13
N VAL A 49 -5.93 2.10 3.87
CA VAL A 49 -6.65 0.95 3.31
C VAL A 49 -8.05 0.91 3.90
N PHE A 50 -9.05 0.93 3.02
CA PHE A 50 -10.45 0.94 3.39
C PHE A 50 -11.07 -0.42 3.11
N THR A 51 -11.94 -0.86 4.02
CA THR A 51 -12.59 -2.16 3.96
C THR A 51 -14.08 -2.02 4.18
N GLY A 52 -14.87 -2.86 3.50
CA GLY A 52 -16.30 -3.00 3.77
C GLY A 52 -16.57 -3.72 5.10
N GLU A 53 -17.85 -3.81 5.46
CA GLU A 53 -18.30 -4.55 6.64
C GLU A 53 -18.01 -6.06 6.53
N GLY A 54 -17.90 -6.72 7.69
CA GLY A 54 -17.66 -8.16 7.79
C GLY A 54 -16.21 -8.60 7.52
N ALA A 55 -15.30 -7.64 7.30
CA ALA A 55 -13.93 -7.94 6.93
C ALA A 55 -13.12 -8.55 8.10
N ASN A 56 -12.33 -9.59 7.82
CA ASN A 56 -11.43 -10.15 8.81
C ASN A 56 -10.20 -9.24 8.97
N MET A 57 -10.26 -8.34 9.96
CA MET A 57 -9.22 -7.33 10.19
C MET A 57 -7.82 -7.92 10.43
N ALA A 58 -7.72 -9.10 11.07
CA ALA A 58 -6.41 -9.73 11.28
C ALA A 58 -5.77 -10.17 9.95
N ARG A 59 -6.57 -10.74 9.04
CA ARG A 59 -6.10 -11.13 7.70
C ARG A 59 -5.76 -9.93 6.83
N ILE A 60 -6.59 -8.88 6.90
CA ILE A 60 -6.33 -7.64 6.18
C ILE A 60 -5.04 -6.99 6.67
N GLN A 61 -4.85 -6.89 7.99
CA GLN A 61 -3.64 -6.31 8.55
C GLN A 61 -2.40 -7.10 8.12
N PHE A 62 -2.48 -8.42 8.05
CA PHE A 62 -1.41 -9.26 7.51
C PHE A 62 -1.11 -8.95 6.03
N ALA A 63 -2.15 -8.86 5.18
CA ALA A 63 -2.01 -8.52 3.77
C ALA A 63 -1.40 -7.13 3.56
N ILE A 64 -1.84 -6.14 4.33
CA ILE A 64 -1.30 -4.77 4.31
C ILE A 64 0.18 -4.78 4.71
N ASN A 65 0.53 -5.42 5.82
CA ASN A 65 1.91 -5.44 6.31
C ASN A 65 2.86 -6.11 5.31
N THR A 66 2.43 -7.23 4.73
CA THR A 66 3.20 -7.96 3.72
C THR A 66 3.38 -7.13 2.46
N THR A 67 2.30 -6.51 1.98
CA THR A 67 2.33 -5.61 0.82
C THR A 67 3.24 -4.41 1.07
N ARG A 68 3.10 -3.72 2.22
CA ARG A 68 3.93 -2.58 2.59
C ARG A 68 5.41 -2.93 2.64
N LYS A 69 5.76 -4.10 3.22
CA LYS A 69 7.14 -4.60 3.26
C LYS A 69 7.70 -4.86 1.86
N ARG A 70 6.88 -5.32 0.91
CA ARG A 70 7.30 -5.52 -0.49
C ARG A 70 7.47 -4.18 -1.22
N LEU A 71 6.50 -3.27 -1.09
CA LEU A 71 6.47 -2.01 -1.84
C LEU A 71 7.56 -1.03 -1.38
N ARG A 72 7.87 -0.96 -0.07
CA ARG A 72 8.90 -0.05 0.46
C ARG A 72 10.28 -0.25 -0.14
N HIS A 73 10.59 -1.45 -0.64
CA HIS A 73 11.88 -1.76 -1.27
C HIS A 73 11.88 -1.52 -2.79
N ARG A 74 10.73 -1.19 -3.39
CA ARG A 74 10.55 -1.10 -4.84
C ARG A 74 10.15 0.28 -5.31
N TYR A 75 9.43 1.04 -4.49
CA TYR A 75 8.78 2.27 -4.92
C TYR A 75 8.99 3.43 -3.94
N ASP A 76 9.23 4.61 -4.50
CA ASP A 76 9.00 5.91 -3.87
C ASP A 76 8.05 6.71 -4.76
N LEU A 77 7.37 7.70 -4.19
CA LEU A 77 6.53 8.62 -4.95
C LEU A 77 7.40 9.64 -5.68
N ARG A 78 6.99 10.02 -6.89
CA ARG A 78 7.52 11.19 -7.60
C ARG A 78 7.26 12.45 -6.76
N PRO A 79 8.19 13.43 -6.74
CA PRO A 79 7.93 14.73 -6.14
C PRO A 79 6.68 15.37 -6.78
N GLU A 80 5.80 15.96 -5.98
CA GLU A 80 4.73 16.82 -6.51
C GLU A 80 5.40 18.04 -7.15
N SER A 81 5.11 18.27 -8.44
CA SER A 81 5.61 19.42 -9.19
C SER A 81 4.75 20.65 -8.94
#